data_AF-A0A816EW35-F1
#
_entry.id   AF-A0A816EW35-F1
#
_cell.length_a   1.000
_cell.length_b   1.000
_cell.length_c   1.000
_cell.angle_alpha   90.00
_cell.angle_beta   90.00
_cell.angle_gamma   90.00
#
_symmetry.space_group_name_H-M   'P 1'
#
loop_
_entity.id
_entity.type
_entity.pdbx_description
1 polymer ?
#
loop_
_entity_poly.entity_id
_entity_poly.type
_entity_poly.pdbx_seq_one_letter_code
_entity_poly.pdbx_strand_id
1 'polypeptide(L)'
;MVKTTQIEIAVPCGINKINIQNEQMNDYRHTLMNLIRTHGQDLDNIIFYKRYKQLFITFHTVLYDRPYKCRSYIVSYVTNSDGNDILSYGNIIIFYQYMNQFFAFIQKYYLSRKKLSHSIELPVEVCNKLDEMYPLLALSNDYDIIPVLTFRHKCIMIQFEDVYCLSELRIDFEHD
;
A
#
# COMPACT_ATOMS: atom_id res chain seq x y z
N MET A 1 -26.12 -32.80 13.86
CA MET A 1 -26.63 -31.42 13.80
C MET A 1 -25.41 -30.49 13.75
N VAL A 2 -25.05 -30.00 12.57
CA VAL A 2 -23.91 -29.07 12.44
C VAL A 2 -24.37 -27.73 12.99
N LYS A 3 -23.75 -27.24 14.06
CA LYS A 3 -24.01 -25.90 14.57
C LYS A 3 -23.41 -24.92 13.55
N THR A 4 -24.27 -24.24 12.80
CA THR A 4 -23.87 -23.09 11.98
C THR A 4 -23.48 -21.97 12.93
N THR A 5 -22.20 -21.90 13.28
CA THR A 5 -21.66 -20.75 13.99
C THR A 5 -21.76 -19.56 13.03
N GLN A 6 -22.57 -18.54 13.38
CA GLN A 6 -22.55 -17.28 12.64
C GLN A 6 -21.14 -16.72 12.75
N ILE A 7 -20.43 -16.64 11.62
CA ILE A 7 -19.12 -16.01 11.55
C ILE A 7 -19.38 -14.51 11.58
N GLU A 8 -19.13 -13.88 12.72
CA GLU A 8 -19.10 -12.41 12.80
C GLU A 8 -17.93 -11.91 11.96
N ILE A 9 -18.26 -11.17 10.90
CA ILE A 9 -17.25 -10.52 10.06
C ILE A 9 -16.67 -9.35 10.87
N ALA A 10 -15.36 -9.38 11.11
CA ALA A 10 -14.67 -8.33 11.85
C ALA A 10 -14.84 -6.97 11.17
N VAL A 11 -15.29 -5.98 11.94
CA VAL A 11 -15.45 -4.58 11.49
C VAL A 11 -14.07 -4.00 11.17
N PRO A 12 -13.92 -3.25 10.06
CA PRO A 12 -12.66 -2.61 9.73
C PRO A 12 -12.19 -1.65 10.83
N CYS A 13 -10.92 -1.74 11.21
CA CYS A 13 -10.39 -0.93 12.30
C CYS A 13 -8.89 -0.63 12.17
N GLY A 14 -8.51 0.54 12.69
CA GLY A 14 -7.11 0.89 12.90
C GLY A 14 -6.55 0.18 14.14
N ILE A 15 -5.34 -0.33 14.03
CA ILE A 15 -4.66 -1.09 15.07
C ILE A 15 -3.32 -0.41 15.40
N ASN A 16 -2.91 -0.46 16.67
CA ASN A 16 -1.68 0.15 17.19
C ASN A 16 -1.63 1.67 16.93
N LYS A 17 -2.40 2.43 17.73
CA LYS A 17 -2.39 3.91 17.66
C LYS A 17 -0.98 4.47 17.84
N ILE A 18 -0.67 5.52 17.11
CA ILE A 18 0.62 6.23 17.21
C ILE A 18 0.37 7.74 17.28
N ASN A 19 1.20 8.44 18.05
CA ASN A 19 1.19 9.90 18.07
C ASN A 19 1.99 10.45 16.88
N ILE A 20 1.50 11.52 16.23
CA ILE A 20 2.19 12.19 15.13
C ILE A 20 3.57 12.76 15.52
N GLN A 21 3.78 13.03 16.81
CA GLN A 21 5.06 13.46 17.38
C GLN A 21 6.04 12.31 17.63
N ASN A 22 5.65 11.06 17.33
CA ASN A 22 6.56 9.92 17.43
C ASN A 22 7.79 10.12 16.51
N GLU A 23 8.98 9.76 16.98
CA GLU A 23 10.24 9.91 16.26
C GLU A 23 10.26 9.18 14.91
N GLN A 24 9.55 8.05 14.80
CA GLN A 24 9.45 7.28 13.55
C GLN A 24 8.75 8.08 12.44
N MET A 25 7.99 9.12 12.80
CA MET A 25 7.32 10.02 11.85
C MET A 25 8.21 11.17 11.37
N ASN A 26 9.39 11.40 11.95
CA ASN A 26 10.19 12.61 11.69
C ASN A 26 10.41 12.86 10.19
N ASP A 27 10.75 11.83 9.43
CA ASP A 27 11.05 11.91 8.00
C ASP A 27 9.81 12.26 7.15
N TYR A 28 8.61 11.97 7.66
CA TYR A 28 7.35 12.05 6.91
C TYR A 28 6.41 13.14 7.39
N ARG A 29 6.60 13.63 8.62
CA ARG A 29 5.65 14.48 9.34
C ARG A 29 5.28 15.72 8.55
N HIS A 30 6.26 16.45 8.02
CA HIS A 30 5.99 17.69 7.30
C HIS A 30 5.14 17.45 6.06
N THR A 31 5.52 16.48 5.22
CA THR A 31 4.82 16.11 3.99
C THR A 31 3.39 15.64 4.27
N LEU A 32 3.22 14.74 5.25
CA LEU A 32 1.92 14.23 5.68
C LEU A 32 0.99 15.36 6.11
N MET A 33 1.45 16.24 7.00
CA MET A 33 0.62 17.32 7.54
C MET A 33 0.23 18.33 6.45
N ASN A 34 1.12 18.60 5.49
CA ASN A 34 0.81 19.45 4.35
C ASN A 34 -0.26 18.81 3.46
N LEU A 35 -0.11 17.53 3.12
CA LEU A 35 -1.10 16.83 2.29
C LEU A 35 -2.47 16.75 2.96
N ILE A 36 -2.55 16.44 4.26
CA ILE A 36 -3.81 16.44 5.01
C ILE A 36 -4.52 17.80 4.89
N ARG A 37 -3.77 18.90 5.09
CA ARG A 37 -4.31 20.27 4.98
C ARG A 37 -4.76 20.60 3.56
N THR A 38 -3.99 20.23 2.55
CA THR A 38 -4.36 20.43 1.13
C THR A 38 -5.63 19.67 0.77
N HIS A 39 -5.87 18.51 1.39
CA HIS A 39 -7.11 17.75 1.25
C HIS A 39 -8.27 18.31 2.12
N GLY A 40 -8.09 19.44 2.79
CA GLY A 40 -9.12 20.09 3.61
C GLY A 40 -9.52 19.31 4.86
N GLN A 41 -8.65 18.42 5.34
CA GLN A 41 -8.92 17.60 6.52
C GLN A 41 -8.37 18.26 7.79
N ASP A 42 -9.19 18.28 8.84
CA ASP A 42 -8.81 18.86 10.12
C ASP A 42 -7.93 17.88 10.92
N LEU A 43 -6.73 18.33 11.25
CA LEU A 43 -5.71 17.57 11.97
C LEU A 43 -6.12 17.19 13.39
N ASP A 44 -6.92 18.03 14.05
CA ASP A 44 -7.34 17.79 15.44
C ASP A 44 -8.33 16.62 15.55
N ASN A 45 -8.94 16.25 14.41
CA ASN A 45 -9.90 15.17 14.29
C ASN A 45 -9.29 13.88 13.71
N ILE A 46 -7.96 13.78 13.66
CA ILE A 46 -7.25 12.64 13.07
C ILE A 46 -6.63 11.73 14.13
N ILE A 47 -6.82 10.43 13.95
CA ILE A 47 -6.15 9.39 14.75
C ILE A 47 -5.26 8.56 13.82
N PHE A 48 -3.98 8.41 14.17
CA PHE A 48 -3.00 7.66 13.39
C PHE A 48 -2.81 6.23 13.92
N TYR A 49 -2.56 5.29 13.00
CA TYR A 49 -2.43 3.86 13.28
C TYR A 49 -1.27 3.24 12.51
N LYS A 50 -0.54 2.32 13.16
CA LYS A 50 0.56 1.57 12.52
C LYS A 50 0.06 0.38 11.68
N ARG A 51 -1.19 -0.05 11.86
CA ARG A 51 -1.79 -1.17 11.13
C ARG A 51 -3.26 -0.88 10.87
N TYR A 52 -3.83 -1.53 9.88
CA TYR A 52 -5.26 -1.48 9.58
C TYR A 52 -5.76 -2.90 9.27
N LYS A 53 -6.88 -3.29 9.87
CA LYS A 53 -7.50 -4.59 9.64
C LYS A 53 -8.80 -4.42 8.89
N GLN A 54 -8.99 -5.22 7.85
CA GLN A 54 -10.23 -5.32 7.09
C GLN A 54 -10.51 -6.79 6.81
N LEU A 55 -11.65 -7.28 7.30
CA LEU A 55 -11.99 -8.70 7.24
C LEU A 55 -10.87 -9.55 7.90
N PHE A 56 -10.29 -10.47 7.14
CA PHE A 56 -9.18 -11.33 7.56
C PHE A 56 -7.80 -10.78 7.21
N ILE A 57 -7.72 -9.63 6.54
CA ILE A 57 -6.46 -9.05 6.06
C ILE A 57 -6.00 -7.96 7.04
N THR A 58 -4.74 -8.02 7.46
CA THR A 58 -4.11 -6.97 8.26
C THR A 58 -3.03 -6.29 7.43
N PHE A 59 -3.23 -5.02 7.08
CA PHE A 59 -2.25 -4.20 6.37
C PHE A 59 -1.29 -3.55 7.35
N HIS A 60 0.00 -3.55 7.02
CA HIS A 60 1.05 -3.00 7.85
C HIS A 60 1.63 -1.71 7.26
N THR A 61 2.25 -0.91 8.12
CA THR A 61 2.97 0.29 7.73
C THR A 61 4.47 0.02 7.73
N VAL A 62 5.23 0.79 6.94
CA VAL A 62 6.70 0.80 7.00
C VAL A 62 7.20 1.00 8.44
N LEU A 63 6.50 1.81 9.23
CA LEU A 63 6.86 2.11 10.62
C LEU A 63 6.64 0.94 11.57
N TYR A 64 5.68 0.07 11.26
CA TYR A 64 5.46 -1.17 11.99
C TYR A 64 6.51 -2.22 11.64
N ASP A 65 6.81 -2.37 10.35
CA ASP A 65 7.64 -3.45 9.80
C ASP A 65 9.14 -3.20 9.87
N ARG A 66 9.58 -1.94 10.06
CA ARG A 66 11.01 -1.58 10.24
C ARG A 66 11.79 -2.51 11.19
N PRO A 67 11.24 -3.01 12.32
CA PRO A 67 11.93 -3.96 13.19
C PRO A 67 11.90 -5.42 12.71
N TYR A 68 10.96 -5.81 11.83
CA TYR A 68 10.57 -7.22 11.65
C TYR A 68 11.06 -7.88 10.35
N LYS A 69 11.87 -7.20 9.52
CA LYS A 69 12.35 -7.67 8.19
C LYS A 69 11.23 -8.10 7.21
N CYS A 70 9.96 -8.06 7.60
CA CYS A 70 8.81 -8.28 6.75
C CYS A 70 8.57 -7.03 5.89
N ARG A 71 8.10 -7.22 4.66
CA ARG A 71 7.77 -6.14 3.71
C ARG A 71 6.27 -6.18 3.37
N SER A 72 5.45 -6.21 4.41
CA SER A 72 3.99 -6.34 4.30
C SER A 72 3.25 -4.99 4.21
N TYR A 73 4.01 -3.92 3.97
CA TYR A 73 3.53 -2.55 3.80
C TYR A 73 3.35 -2.11 2.35
N ILE A 74 3.59 -3.00 1.38
CA ILE A 74 3.43 -2.70 -0.05
C ILE A 74 2.03 -3.10 -0.47
N VAL A 75 1.32 -2.20 -1.14
CA VAL A 75 -0.03 -2.47 -1.65
C VAL A 75 -0.17 -2.08 -3.11
N SER A 76 -1.09 -2.75 -3.78
CA SER A 76 -1.72 -2.25 -4.99
C SER A 76 -3.04 -1.57 -4.66
N TYR A 77 -3.35 -0.52 -5.41
CA TYR A 77 -4.59 0.23 -5.26
C TYR A 77 -5.08 0.74 -6.61
N VAL A 78 -6.38 0.98 -6.71
CA VAL A 78 -7.00 1.54 -7.92
C VAL A 78 -7.21 3.03 -7.74
N THR A 79 -6.71 3.81 -8.68
CA THR A 79 -7.08 5.21 -8.85
C THR A 79 -7.96 5.34 -10.08
N ASN A 80 -9.06 6.08 -9.97
CA ASN A 80 -9.88 6.41 -11.13
C ASN A 80 -9.38 7.73 -11.72
N SER A 81 -8.84 7.68 -12.94
CA SER A 81 -8.51 8.88 -13.73
C SER A 81 -9.27 8.80 -15.04
N ASP A 82 -10.05 9.83 -15.35
CA ASP A 82 -10.77 9.97 -16.62
C ASP A 82 -11.71 8.78 -16.95
N GLY A 83 -12.28 8.15 -15.92
CA GLY A 83 -13.22 7.03 -16.06
C GLY A 83 -12.54 5.67 -16.26
N ASN A 84 -11.21 5.60 -16.21
CA ASN A 84 -10.46 4.36 -16.29
C ASN A 84 -9.80 4.01 -14.95
N ASP A 85 -9.96 2.75 -14.55
CA ASP A 85 -9.29 2.20 -13.38
C ASP A 85 -7.80 1.96 -13.69
N ILE A 86 -6.93 2.69 -12.99
CA ILE A 86 -5.48 2.56 -13.12
C ILE A 86 -4.95 1.83 -11.89
N LEU A 87 -4.29 0.71 -12.13
CA LEU A 87 -3.57 -0.04 -11.09
C LEU A 87 -2.28 0.69 -10.73
N SER A 88 -2.14 1.05 -9.47
CA SER A 88 -0.97 1.71 -8.90
C SER A 88 -0.41 0.93 -7.72
N TYR A 89 0.82 1.24 -7.32
CA TYR A 89 1.51 0.61 -6.19
C TYR A 89 2.10 1.64 -5.24
N GLY A 90 2.13 1.31 -3.95
CA GLY A 90 2.66 2.21 -2.93
C GLY A 90 3.14 1.51 -1.67
N ASN A 91 4.10 2.12 -0.98
CA ASN A 91 4.47 1.77 0.39
C ASN A 91 3.57 2.54 1.36
N ILE A 92 2.86 1.83 2.24
CA ILE A 92 2.08 2.46 3.30
C ILE A 92 3.02 2.98 4.37
N ILE A 93 3.05 4.31 4.53
CA ILE A 93 3.84 4.94 5.58
C ILE A 93 3.06 4.97 6.89
N ILE A 94 1.80 5.42 6.87
CA ILE A 94 0.94 5.46 8.05
C ILE A 94 -0.53 5.39 7.66
N PHE A 95 -1.36 4.76 8.51
CA PHE A 95 -2.82 4.86 8.40
C PHE A 95 -3.35 5.98 9.29
N TYR A 96 -4.45 6.58 8.89
CA TYR A 96 -5.17 7.48 9.77
C TYR A 96 -6.68 7.43 9.51
N GLN A 97 -7.43 7.86 10.51
CA GLN A 97 -8.89 7.94 10.46
C GLN A 97 -9.31 9.40 10.53
N TYR A 98 -10.24 9.79 9.66
CA TYR A 98 -10.87 11.11 9.63
C TYR A 98 -12.37 10.93 9.31
N MET A 99 -13.26 11.52 10.11
CA MET A 99 -14.72 11.45 9.91
C MET A 99 -15.25 10.02 9.64
N ASN A 100 -14.80 9.04 10.43
CA ASN A 100 -15.12 7.62 10.31
C ASN A 100 -14.64 6.90 9.03
N GLN A 101 -13.80 7.55 8.23
CA GLN A 101 -13.15 6.94 7.07
C GLN A 101 -11.67 6.70 7.35
N PHE A 102 -11.13 5.62 6.77
CA PHE A 102 -9.73 5.27 6.87
C PHE A 102 -8.99 5.66 5.59
N PHE A 103 -7.84 6.29 5.79
CA PHE A 103 -6.92 6.73 4.75
C PHE A 103 -5.53 6.16 5.02
N ALA A 104 -4.75 6.04 3.95
CA ALA A 104 -3.35 5.70 4.01
C ALA A 104 -2.53 6.82 3.40
N PHE A 105 -1.50 7.23 4.12
CA PHE A 105 -0.42 8.03 3.57
C PHE A 105 0.61 7.09 2.95
N ILE A 106 0.82 7.22 1.65
CA ILE A 106 1.64 6.29 0.85
C ILE A 106 2.79 7.00 0.15
N GLN A 107 3.87 6.26 -0.08
CA GLN A 107 4.94 6.63 -1.00
C GLN A 107 4.76 5.86 -2.32
N LYS A 108 4.76 6.56 -3.45
CA LYS A 108 4.35 6.00 -4.74
C LYS A 108 5.48 5.26 -5.45
N TYR A 109 5.12 4.23 -6.20
CA TYR A 109 5.98 3.66 -7.23
C TYR A 109 5.64 4.22 -8.62
N TYR A 110 6.64 4.32 -9.48
CA TYR A 110 6.47 4.65 -10.90
C TYR A 110 7.04 3.57 -11.80
N LEU A 111 6.47 3.44 -12.99
CA LEU A 111 6.99 2.55 -14.02
C LEU A 111 8.41 2.97 -14.41
N SER A 112 9.34 2.03 -14.28
CA SER A 112 10.71 2.24 -14.71
C SER A 112 10.82 2.22 -16.23
N ARG A 113 11.86 2.89 -16.74
CA ARG A 113 12.29 2.71 -18.13
C ARG A 113 12.99 1.37 -18.34
N LYS A 114 13.49 0.74 -17.27
CA LYS A 114 14.04 -0.61 -17.29
C LYS A 114 12.91 -1.61 -17.48
N LYS A 115 13.19 -2.67 -18.23
CA LYS A 115 12.26 -3.75 -18.55
C LYS A 115 12.98 -5.07 -18.39
N LEU A 116 12.26 -6.13 -18.00
CA LEU A 116 12.85 -7.47 -17.90
C LEU A 116 13.26 -7.96 -19.27
N SER A 117 12.47 -7.63 -20.30
CA SER A 117 12.76 -7.94 -21.70
C SER A 117 14.12 -7.42 -22.18
N HIS A 118 14.66 -6.34 -21.59
CA HIS A 118 15.98 -5.83 -21.96
C HIS A 118 17.13 -6.77 -21.57
N SER A 119 16.88 -7.76 -20.70
CA SER A 119 17.90 -8.68 -20.18
C SER A 119 17.79 -10.10 -20.76
N ILE A 120 16.87 -10.33 -21.69
CA ILE A 120 16.58 -11.65 -22.27
C ILE A 120 16.36 -11.56 -23.78
N GLU A 121 16.68 -12.61 -24.50
CA GLU A 121 16.42 -12.72 -25.94
C GLU A 121 15.22 -13.65 -26.16
N LEU A 122 14.03 -13.06 -26.32
CA LEU A 122 12.78 -13.77 -26.61
C LEU A 122 12.02 -13.07 -27.77
N PRO A 123 11.04 -13.74 -28.40
CA PRO A 123 10.16 -13.11 -29.38
C PRO A 123 9.47 -11.85 -28.81
N VAL A 124 9.25 -10.85 -29.65
CA VAL A 124 8.72 -9.53 -29.25
C VAL A 124 7.37 -9.65 -28.55
N GLU A 125 6.51 -10.56 -29.00
CA GLU A 125 5.19 -10.80 -28.40
C GLU A 125 5.31 -11.32 -26.96
N VAL A 126 6.32 -12.16 -26.70
CA VAL A 126 6.60 -12.69 -25.37
C VAL A 126 7.20 -11.62 -24.48
N CYS A 127 8.14 -10.81 -25.01
CA CYS A 127 8.72 -9.68 -24.30
C CYS A 127 7.68 -8.65 -23.86
N ASN A 128 6.76 -8.27 -24.76
CA ASN A 128 5.68 -7.34 -24.44
C ASN A 128 4.80 -7.86 -23.30
N LYS A 129 4.40 -9.13 -23.38
CA LYS A 129 3.58 -9.76 -22.34
C LYS A 129 4.31 -9.90 -21.01
N LEU A 130 5.61 -10.17 -21.05
CA LEU A 130 6.44 -10.24 -19.83
C LEU A 130 6.48 -8.88 -19.13
N ASP A 131 6.74 -7.79 -19.85
CA ASP A 131 6.81 -6.45 -19.27
C ASP A 131 5.45 -5.95 -18.75
N GLU A 132 4.35 -6.37 -19.38
CA GLU A 132 2.99 -6.11 -18.90
C GLU A 132 2.67 -6.87 -17.61
N MET A 133 3.05 -8.15 -17.52
CA MET A 133 2.76 -8.99 -16.36
C MET A 133 3.66 -8.72 -15.16
N TYR A 134 4.90 -8.30 -15.42
CA TYR A 134 5.95 -8.11 -14.41
C TYR A 134 6.62 -6.74 -14.59
N PRO A 135 5.87 -5.63 -14.39
CA PRO A 135 6.42 -4.30 -14.56
C PRO A 135 7.52 -4.04 -13.54
N LEU A 136 8.63 -3.49 -14.01
CA LEU A 136 9.69 -2.99 -13.14
C LEU A 136 9.33 -1.58 -12.69
N LEU A 137 9.32 -1.37 -11.38
CA LEU A 137 8.85 -0.18 -10.71
C LEU A 137 9.98 0.43 -9.88
N ALA A 138 10.07 1.75 -9.88
CA ALA A 138 10.99 2.50 -9.04
C ALA A 138 10.21 3.19 -7.92
N LEU A 139 10.70 3.07 -6.67
CA LEU A 139 10.14 3.82 -5.55
C LEU A 139 10.50 5.30 -5.71
N SER A 140 9.50 6.16 -5.61
CA SER A 140 9.68 7.61 -5.80
C SER A 140 9.76 8.36 -4.48
N ASN A 141 10.09 9.65 -4.53
CA ASN A 141 9.92 10.57 -3.40
C ASN A 141 8.57 11.32 -3.45
N ASP A 142 7.61 10.80 -4.22
CA ASP A 142 6.27 11.34 -4.30
C ASP A 142 5.35 10.61 -3.33
N TYR A 143 4.54 11.39 -2.63
CA TYR A 143 3.65 10.89 -1.60
C TYR A 143 2.21 11.32 -1.87
N ASP A 144 1.28 10.50 -1.39
CA ASP A 144 -0.15 10.73 -1.60
C ASP A 144 -0.98 10.23 -0.42
N ILE A 145 -2.22 10.68 -0.37
CA ILE A 145 -3.24 10.23 0.57
C ILE A 145 -4.32 9.52 -0.22
N ILE A 146 -4.53 8.24 0.07
CA ILE A 146 -5.57 7.46 -0.59
C ILE A 146 -6.54 6.84 0.41
N PRO A 147 -7.84 6.75 0.08
CA PRO A 147 -8.78 5.99 0.90
C PRO A 147 -8.38 4.51 0.93
N VAL A 148 -8.40 3.89 2.10
CA VAL A 148 -8.02 2.47 2.24
C VAL A 148 -8.97 1.54 1.45
N LEU A 149 -10.20 1.99 1.21
CA LEU A 149 -11.18 1.30 0.36
C LEU A 149 -10.71 1.10 -1.09
N THR A 150 -9.70 1.82 -1.55
CA THR A 150 -9.11 1.67 -2.89
C THR A 150 -8.07 0.54 -2.98
N PHE A 151 -7.67 -0.03 -1.84
CA PHE A 151 -6.68 -1.10 -1.81
C PHE A 151 -7.25 -2.36 -2.46
N ARG A 152 -6.44 -3.00 -3.30
CA ARG A 152 -6.76 -4.31 -3.87
C ARG A 152 -6.08 -5.42 -3.10
N HIS A 153 -4.75 -5.42 -3.12
CA HIS A 153 -3.96 -6.53 -2.58
C HIS A 153 -2.72 -6.01 -1.86
N LYS A 154 -2.22 -6.83 -0.95
CA LYS A 154 -0.81 -6.75 -0.54
C LYS A 154 0.07 -7.17 -1.70
N CYS A 155 1.28 -6.65 -1.75
CA CYS A 155 2.23 -6.98 -2.80
C CYS A 155 3.49 -7.62 -2.24
N ILE A 156 4.04 -8.55 -3.03
CA ILE A 156 5.45 -8.96 -2.90
C ILE A 156 6.33 -8.09 -3.76
N MET A 157 7.58 -8.00 -3.32
CA MET A 157 8.61 -7.24 -4.00
C MET A 157 9.83 -8.11 -4.23
N ILE A 158 10.24 -8.23 -5.49
CA ILE A 158 11.52 -8.81 -5.88
C ILE A 158 12.41 -7.67 -6.36
N GLN A 159 13.56 -7.49 -5.70
CA GLN A 159 14.51 -6.45 -6.07
C GLN A 159 15.30 -6.86 -7.31
N PHE A 160 15.41 -5.94 -8.27
CA PHE A 160 16.20 -6.07 -9.48
C PHE A 160 17.07 -4.81 -9.63
N GLU A 161 18.33 -4.90 -9.18
CA GLU A 161 19.23 -3.74 -9.06
C GLU A 161 18.61 -2.59 -8.21
N ASP A 162 18.38 -1.43 -8.82
CA ASP A 162 17.78 -0.21 -8.28
C ASP A 162 16.25 -0.12 -8.49
N VAL A 163 15.64 -1.14 -9.12
CA VAL A 163 14.20 -1.23 -9.37
C VAL A 163 13.61 -2.49 -8.74
N TYR A 164 12.28 -2.59 -8.80
CA TYR A 164 11.52 -3.63 -8.14
C TYR A 164 10.49 -4.23 -9.09
N CYS A 165 10.41 -5.55 -9.16
CA CYS A 165 9.23 -6.22 -9.68
C CYS A 165 8.23 -6.35 -8.53
N LEU A 166 7.07 -5.68 -8.63
CA LEU A 166 5.98 -5.84 -7.68
C LEU A 166 4.90 -6.75 -8.27
N SER A 167 4.38 -7.65 -7.45
CA SER A 167 3.26 -8.51 -7.84
C SER A 167 2.24 -8.58 -6.71
N GLU A 168 0.97 -8.55 -7.08
CA GLU A 168 -0.12 -8.73 -6.13
C GLU A 168 -0.08 -10.14 -5.57
N LEU A 169 -0.05 -10.28 -4.25
CA LEU A 169 -0.35 -11.54 -3.62
C LEU A 169 -1.88 -11.68 -3.55
N ARG A 170 -2.42 -12.60 -4.35
CA ARG A 170 -3.77 -13.12 -4.13
C ARG A 170 -3.70 -14.10 -2.98
N ILE A 171 -3.74 -13.58 -1.75
CA ILE A 171 -3.70 -14.40 -0.55
C ILE A 171 -5.13 -14.81 -0.23
N ASP A 172 -5.49 -16.07 -0.47
CA ASP A 172 -6.79 -16.59 -0.01
C ASP A 172 -6.80 -16.80 1.51
N PHE A 173 -5.65 -17.02 2.15
CA PHE A 173 -5.49 -17.10 3.61
C PHE A 173 -4.06 -16.70 4.02
N GLU A 174 -3.90 -15.65 4.82
CA GLU A 174 -2.59 -15.23 5.35
C GLU A 174 -2.45 -15.80 6.77
N HIS A 175 -1.44 -16.65 6.98
CA HIS A 175 -0.83 -16.80 8.31
C HIS A 175 0.42 -15.92 8.32
N ASP A 176 0.63 -15.25 9.46
CA ASP A 176 1.80 -14.40 9.76
C ASP A 176 3.14 -15.00 9.32
#